data_AF-A0A447TNW9-F1
#
_entry.id   AF-A0A447TNW9-F1
#
_cell.length_a   1.000
_cell.length_b   1.000
_cell.length_c   1.000
_cell.angle_alpha   90.00
_cell.angle_beta   90.00
_cell.angle_gamma   90.00
#
_symmetry.space_group_name_H-M   'P 1'
#
loop_
_entity.id
_entity.type
_entity.pdbx_description
1 polymer ?
#
loop_
_entity_poly.entity_id
_entity_poly.type
_entity_poly.pdbx_seq_one_letter_code
_entity_poly.pdbx_strand_id
1 'polypeptide(L)'
;MNIYKICLPFKEGDEYESKDLAELNRRLSATGWFNSVVVAPEFEKSRKTKILPLKGVVSPRTENTIETGVGYSTDVGPRVKASWKKPWMNSYGHSLTTSTSISAPEQVLDFSYKMPLLKNPLEQYYLVQGGF
;
A
#
# COMPACT_ATOMS: atom_id res chain seq x y z
N MET A 1 3.18 -12.93 6.13
CA MET A 1 3.36 -11.48 5.94
C MET A 1 3.24 -10.78 7.29
N ASN A 2 4.32 -10.54 8.05
CA ASN A 2 4.25 -10.02 9.44
C ASN A 2 4.25 -8.48 9.57
N ILE A 3 4.18 -7.76 8.46
CA ILE A 3 4.29 -6.28 8.39
C ILE A 3 3.11 -5.52 8.99
N TYR A 4 1.96 -6.18 9.19
CA TYR A 4 0.78 -5.54 9.80
C TYR A 4 1.02 -5.16 11.27
N LYS A 5 1.88 -5.87 12.00
CA LYS A 5 2.20 -5.57 13.41
C LYS A 5 2.86 -4.21 13.59
N ILE A 6 3.54 -3.73 12.55
CA ILE A 6 4.25 -2.44 12.56
C ILE A 6 3.27 -1.26 12.47
N CYS A 7 2.06 -1.50 11.96
CA CYS A 7 1.03 -0.47 11.82
C CYS A 7 0.12 -0.32 13.04
N LEU A 8 0.31 -1.11 14.10
CA LEU A 8 -0.52 -1.07 15.31
C LEU A 8 -0.37 0.29 16.02
N PRO A 9 -1.46 1.08 16.19
CA PRO A 9 -1.42 2.32 16.94
C PRO A 9 -1.44 2.14 18.47
N PHE A 10 -1.64 0.91 18.93
CA PHE A 10 -1.81 0.54 20.34
C PHE A 10 -0.96 -0.68 20.70
N LYS A 11 -0.76 -0.89 22.00
CA LYS A 11 -0.09 -2.05 22.57
C LYS A 11 -1.09 -2.97 23.27
N GLU A 12 -0.68 -4.21 23.49
CA GLU A 12 -1.46 -5.14 24.29
C GLU A 12 -1.59 -4.62 25.73
N GLY A 13 -2.84 -4.47 26.20
CA GLY A 13 -3.15 -3.94 27.53
C GLY A 13 -3.62 -2.49 27.55
N ASP A 14 -3.53 -1.75 26.44
CA ASP A 14 -4.09 -0.41 26.34
C ASP A 14 -5.63 -0.44 26.43
N GLU A 15 -6.24 0.65 26.92
CA GLU A 15 -7.69 0.79 26.96
C GLU A 15 -8.29 0.79 25.54
N TYR A 16 -9.45 0.16 25.40
CA TYR A 16 -10.11 0.08 24.11
C TYR A 16 -10.66 1.45 23.69
N GLU A 17 -10.17 1.96 22.57
CA GLU A 17 -10.75 3.11 21.89
C GLU A 17 -11.12 2.81 20.43
N SER A 18 -12.34 3.16 20.03
CA SER A 18 -12.79 2.98 18.64
C SER A 18 -11.94 3.74 17.62
N LYS A 19 -11.30 4.84 18.05
CA LYS A 19 -10.40 5.65 17.20
C LYS A 19 -9.16 4.85 16.78
N ASP A 20 -8.68 3.94 17.62
CA ASP A 20 -7.47 3.17 17.38
C ASP A 20 -7.69 2.07 16.34
N LEU A 21 -8.90 1.48 16.32
CA LEU A 21 -9.33 0.59 15.25
C LEU A 21 -9.44 1.32 13.91
N ALA A 22 -10.03 2.51 13.91
CA ALA A 22 -10.13 3.33 12.71
C ALA A 22 -8.74 3.72 12.18
N GLU A 23 -7.82 4.10 13.08
CA GLU A 23 -6.45 4.44 12.73
C GLU A 23 -5.67 3.23 12.20
N LEU A 24 -5.83 2.04 12.80
CA LEU A 24 -5.22 0.81 12.29
C LEU A 24 -5.71 0.51 10.85
N ASN A 25 -7.02 0.61 10.61
CA ASN A 25 -7.58 0.40 9.29
C ASN A 25 -7.06 1.43 8.28
N ARG A 26 -6.97 2.70 8.68
CA ARG A 26 -6.41 3.79 7.87
C ARG A 26 -4.95 3.52 7.50
N ARG A 27 -4.12 3.17 8.50
CA ARG A 27 -2.70 2.86 8.31
C ARG A 27 -2.51 1.70 7.35
N LEU A 28 -3.19 0.58 7.59
CA LEU A 28 -3.07 -0.61 6.73
C LEU A 28 -3.54 -0.32 5.31
N SER A 29 -4.62 0.45 5.12
CA SER A 29 -5.09 0.85 3.80
C SER A 29 -4.09 1.77 3.09
N ALA A 30 -3.50 2.72 3.81
CA ALA A 30 -2.53 3.67 3.25
C ALA A 30 -1.21 3.02 2.80
N THR A 31 -0.87 1.82 3.30
CA THR A 31 0.31 1.08 2.82
C THR A 31 0.18 0.64 1.37
N GLY A 32 -1.05 0.47 0.86
CA GLY A 32 -1.32 -0.07 -0.47
C GLY A 32 -1.00 -1.57 -0.61
N TRP A 33 -0.65 -2.28 0.46
CA TRP A 33 -0.31 -3.71 0.42
C TRP A 33 -1.53 -4.64 0.33
N PHE A 34 -2.70 -4.14 0.71
CA PHE A 34 -3.92 -4.93 0.84
C PHE A 34 -5.04 -4.37 -0.05
N ASN A 35 -5.80 -5.26 -0.68
CA ASN A 35 -7.05 -4.92 -1.37
C ASN A 35 -8.19 -4.68 -0.38
N SER A 36 -8.16 -5.39 0.75
CA SER A 36 -9.18 -5.28 1.80
C SER A 36 -8.54 -5.50 3.16
N VAL A 37 -8.95 -4.71 4.13
CA VAL A 37 -8.55 -4.79 5.53
C VAL A 37 -9.82 -4.78 6.36
N VAL A 38 -10.01 -5.81 7.17
CA VAL A 38 -11.14 -5.93 8.09
C VAL A 38 -10.58 -6.26 9.46
N VAL A 39 -10.82 -5.40 10.45
CA VAL A 39 -10.45 -5.64 11.84
C VAL A 39 -11.72 -5.81 12.63
N ALA A 40 -11.94 -7.02 13.15
CA ALA A 40 -13.15 -7.36 13.90
C ALA A 40 -12.81 -7.67 15.38
N PRO A 41 -13.46 -7.01 16.34
CA PRO A 41 -13.35 -7.37 17.76
C PRO A 41 -14.07 -8.69 18.06
N GLU A 42 -13.44 -9.57 18.85
CA GLU A 42 -14.00 -10.85 19.28
C GLU A 42 -14.64 -10.75 20.68
N PHE A 43 -15.82 -10.13 20.76
CA PHE A 43 -16.51 -9.86 22.03
C PHE A 43 -16.80 -11.10 22.88
N GLU A 44 -17.10 -12.24 22.26
CA GLU A 44 -17.40 -13.49 22.98
C GLU A 44 -16.24 -13.97 23.88
N LYS A 45 -15.00 -13.70 23.48
CA LYS A 45 -13.80 -14.08 24.26
C LYS A 45 -13.46 -13.06 25.35
N SER A 46 -13.98 -11.84 25.24
CA SER A 46 -13.64 -10.73 26.15
C SER A 46 -14.42 -10.72 27.47
N ARG A 47 -15.56 -11.43 27.54
CA ARG A 47 -16.45 -11.38 28.72
C ARG A 47 -15.82 -11.92 30.02
N LYS A 48 -14.80 -12.79 29.93
CA LYS A 48 -14.14 -13.39 31.10
C LYS A 48 -12.87 -12.67 31.53
N THR A 49 -12.14 -12.08 30.58
CA THR A 49 -10.78 -11.55 30.82
C THR A 49 -10.72 -10.03 30.78
N LYS A 50 -11.78 -9.35 30.34
CA LYS A 50 -11.80 -7.91 30.00
C LYS A 50 -10.74 -7.51 28.95
N ILE A 51 -10.10 -8.48 28.32
CA ILE A 51 -9.17 -8.29 27.21
C ILE A 51 -9.96 -8.54 25.93
N LEU A 52 -9.97 -7.58 25.01
CA LEU A 52 -10.69 -7.69 23.74
C LEU A 52 -9.74 -8.15 22.63
N PRO A 53 -9.78 -9.41 22.19
CA PRO A 53 -8.95 -9.86 21.08
C PRO A 53 -9.45 -9.24 19.78
N LEU A 54 -8.53 -8.73 18.96
CA LEU A 54 -8.84 -8.20 17.64
C LEU A 54 -8.37 -9.18 16.57
N LYS A 55 -9.28 -9.55 15.66
CA LYS A 55 -8.95 -10.38 14.51
C LYS A 55 -8.85 -9.51 13.26
N GLY A 56 -7.63 -9.36 12.76
CA GLY A 56 -7.37 -8.72 11.47
C GLY A 56 -7.41 -9.74 10.34
N VAL A 57 -8.38 -9.61 9.43
CA VAL A 57 -8.43 -10.33 8.16
C VAL A 57 -8.00 -9.36 7.07
N VAL A 58 -6.94 -9.71 6.35
CA VAL A 58 -6.40 -8.89 5.26
C VAL A 58 -6.32 -9.70 3.98
N SER A 59 -6.69 -9.07 2.86
CA SER A 59 -6.53 -9.64 1.53
C SER A 59 -5.39 -8.92 0.81
N PRO A 60 -4.33 -9.63 0.37
CA PRO A 60 -3.23 -9.01 -0.36
C PRO A 60 -3.71 -8.29 -1.62
N ARG A 61 -3.06 -7.17 -1.95
CA ARG A 61 -3.30 -6.48 -3.23
C ARG A 61 -2.82 -7.38 -4.38
N THR A 62 -3.45 -7.25 -5.55
CA THR A 62 -3.04 -7.99 -6.75
C THR A 62 -1.56 -7.71 -7.04
N GLU A 63 -0.79 -8.77 -7.29
CA GLU A 63 0.66 -8.67 -7.46
C GLU A 63 1.06 -7.77 -8.62
N ASN A 64 0.30 -7.76 -9.71
CA ASN A 64 0.62 -7.00 -10.90
C ASN A 64 -0.61 -6.19 -11.31
N THR A 65 -0.46 -4.88 -11.42
CA THR A 65 -1.46 -3.97 -11.97
C THR A 65 -0.87 -3.32 -13.22
N ILE A 66 -1.53 -3.48 -14.36
CA ILE A 66 -1.13 -2.84 -15.62
C ILE A 66 -2.21 -1.81 -15.95
N GLU A 67 -1.79 -0.56 -16.11
CA GLU A 67 -2.64 0.55 -16.51
C GLU A 67 -2.14 1.06 -17.87
N THR A 68 -3.02 1.11 -18.86
CA THR A 68 -2.73 1.67 -20.18
C THR A 68 -3.65 2.84 -20.46
N GLY A 69 -3.13 3.88 -21.10
CA GLY A 69 -3.89 5.08 -21.48
C GLY A 69 -3.48 5.56 -22.86
N VAL A 70 -4.45 6.09 -23.60
CA VAL A 70 -4.22 6.74 -24.89
C VAL A 70 -4.84 8.13 -24.86
N GLY A 71 -4.21 9.10 -25.53
CA GLY A 71 -4.68 10.48 -25.60
C GLY A 71 -4.27 11.12 -26.92
N TYR A 72 -4.85 12.28 -27.22
CA TYR A 72 -4.50 13.06 -28.40
C TYR A 72 -4.61 14.56 -28.07
N SER A 73 -3.62 15.32 -28.50
CA SER A 73 -3.62 16.79 -28.39
C SER A 73 -3.27 17.39 -29.74
N THR A 74 -3.79 18.58 -30.05
CA THR A 74 -3.50 19.29 -31.32
C THR A 74 -2.02 19.62 -31.48
N ASP A 75 -1.33 19.92 -30.38
CA ASP A 75 0.07 20.36 -30.41
C ASP A 75 1.09 19.21 -30.37
N VAL A 76 0.71 18.08 -29.74
CA VAL A 76 1.60 16.94 -29.43
C VAL A 76 1.25 15.69 -30.23
N GLY A 77 0.05 15.63 -30.80
CA GLY A 77 -0.47 14.46 -31.51
C GLY A 77 -0.89 13.33 -30.55
N PRO A 78 -0.88 12.07 -31.02
CA PRO A 78 -1.27 10.93 -30.21
C PRO A 78 -0.22 10.65 -29.13
N ARG A 79 -0.71 10.25 -27.95
CA ARG A 79 0.09 9.84 -26.79
C ARG A 79 -0.39 8.49 -26.31
N VAL A 80 0.55 7.60 -25.99
CA VAL A 80 0.29 6.31 -25.37
C VAL A 80 1.06 6.25 -24.07
N LYS A 81 0.42 5.77 -23.00
CA LYS A 81 1.04 5.55 -21.70
C LYS A 81 0.77 4.12 -21.25
N ALA A 82 1.77 3.46 -20.69
CA ALA A 82 1.61 2.19 -19.99
C ALA A 82 2.32 2.28 -18.64
N SER A 83 1.71 1.76 -17.58
CA SER A 83 2.27 1.72 -16.23
C SER A 83 2.07 0.33 -15.66
N TRP A 84 3.16 -0.31 -15.26
CA TRP A 84 3.15 -1.58 -14.55
C TRP A 84 3.53 -1.34 -13.10
N LYS A 85 2.59 -1.63 -12.19
CA LYS A 85 2.74 -1.47 -10.75
C LYS A 85 2.75 -2.84 -10.08
N LYS A 86 3.82 -3.13 -9.34
CA LYS A 86 3.95 -4.21 -8.37
C LYS A 86 3.87 -3.62 -6.96
N PRO A 87 2.68 -3.58 -6.33
CA PRO A 87 2.48 -2.92 -5.04
C PRO A 87 3.22 -3.61 -3.88
N TRP A 88 3.61 -4.87 -4.05
CA TRP A 88 4.51 -5.57 -3.14
C TRP A 88 5.39 -6.56 -3.92
N MET A 89 6.68 -6.58 -3.60
CA MET A 89 7.72 -7.43 -4.19
C MET A 89 8.16 -8.52 -3.22
N ASN A 90 8.07 -8.24 -1.91
CA ASN A 90 8.54 -9.10 -0.85
C ASN A 90 7.70 -8.89 0.42
N SER A 91 7.97 -9.72 1.42
CA SER A 91 7.33 -9.65 2.74
C SER A 91 7.67 -8.39 3.53
N TYR A 92 8.61 -7.56 3.08
CA TYR A 92 8.98 -6.27 3.67
C TYR A 92 8.19 -5.09 3.10
N GLY A 93 7.34 -5.34 2.10
CA GLY A 93 6.48 -4.31 1.51
C GLY A 93 7.17 -3.42 0.49
N HIS A 94 8.30 -3.84 -0.07
CA HIS A 94 8.93 -3.12 -1.18
C HIS A 94 7.98 -3.09 -2.38
N SER A 95 7.90 -1.99 -3.10
CA SER A 95 7.05 -1.86 -4.28
C SER A 95 7.83 -1.39 -5.49
N LEU A 96 7.40 -1.83 -6.66
CA LEU A 96 8.01 -1.47 -7.93
C LEU A 96 6.98 -0.80 -8.84
N THR A 97 7.36 0.27 -9.52
CA THR A 97 6.55 0.90 -10.56
C THR A 97 7.43 1.19 -11.77
N THR A 98 6.99 0.73 -12.93
CA THR A 98 7.59 1.04 -14.23
C THR A 98 6.54 1.74 -15.05
N SER A 99 6.85 2.91 -15.61
CA SER A 99 5.93 3.67 -16.47
C SER A 99 6.63 4.06 -17.74
N THR A 100 5.92 3.96 -18.87
CA THR A 100 6.38 4.44 -20.17
C THR A 100 5.32 5.34 -20.76
N SER A 101 5.76 6.43 -21.39
CA SER A 101 4.90 7.38 -22.09
C SER A 101 5.54 7.72 -23.42
N ILE A 102 4.85 7.44 -24.52
CA ILE A 102 5.31 7.69 -25.88
C ILE A 102 4.39 8.71 -26.52
N SER A 103 4.96 9.76 -27.08
CA SER A 103 4.30 10.81 -27.85
C SER A 103 5.21 11.23 -29.00
N ALA A 104 4.69 11.99 -29.98
CA ALA A 104 5.50 12.43 -31.11
C ALA A 104 6.77 13.21 -30.72
N PRO A 105 6.74 14.16 -29.75
CA PRO A 105 7.94 14.89 -29.34
C PRO A 105 8.76 14.20 -28.24
N GLU A 106 8.19 13.28 -27.48
CA GLU A 106 8.80 12.81 -26.22
C GLU A 106 8.49 11.34 -25.93
N GLN A 107 9.52 10.62 -25.49
CA GLN A 107 9.48 9.23 -25.06
C GLN A 107 10.10 9.16 -23.67
N VAL A 108 9.29 8.83 -22.68
CA VAL A 108 9.72 8.74 -21.28
C VAL A 108 9.66 7.29 -20.83
N LEU A 109 10.72 6.82 -20.20
CA LEU A 109 10.72 5.57 -19.46
C LEU A 109 11.14 5.83 -18.02
N ASP A 110 10.22 5.64 -17.09
CA ASP A 110 10.44 5.78 -15.65
C ASP A 110 10.43 4.43 -14.94
N PHE A 111 11.32 4.29 -13.98
CA PHE A 111 11.38 3.20 -13.03
C PHE A 111 11.49 3.76 -11.62
N SER A 112 10.70 3.22 -10.70
CA SER A 112 10.69 3.62 -9.30
C SER A 112 10.58 2.40 -8.39
N TYR A 113 11.56 2.22 -7.51
CA TYR A 113 11.58 1.21 -6.47
C TYR A 113 11.46 1.87 -5.10
N LYS A 114 10.46 1.49 -4.32
CA LYS A 114 10.21 2.04 -2.98
C LYS A 114 10.45 0.95 -1.93
N MET A 115 11.23 1.29 -0.90
CA MET A 115 11.61 0.42 0.21
C MET A 115 11.17 1.06 1.54
N PRO A 116 10.04 0.65 2.11
CA PRO A 116 9.60 1.15 3.41
C PRO A 116 10.54 0.74 4.55
N LEU A 117 10.81 1.64 5.50
CA LEU A 117 11.52 1.29 6.72
C LEU A 117 10.58 0.59 7.70
N LEU A 118 11.07 -0.48 8.34
CA LEU A 118 10.29 -1.28 9.29
C LEU A 118 9.87 -0.54 10.57
N LYS A 119 10.46 0.62 10.89
CA LYS A 119 10.03 1.42 12.05
C LYS A 119 8.78 2.24 11.78
N ASN A 120 8.65 2.80 10.57
CA ASN A 120 7.52 3.64 10.22
C ASN A 120 7.27 3.58 8.69
N PRO A 121 6.69 2.48 8.18
CA PRO A 121 6.64 2.19 6.74
C PRO A 121 5.78 3.15 5.93
N LEU A 122 4.90 3.92 6.58
CA LEU A 122 4.07 4.93 5.94
C LEU A 122 4.84 6.22 5.67
N GLU A 123 5.67 6.66 6.61
CA GLU A 123 6.31 7.98 6.58
C GLU A 123 7.80 7.92 6.21
N GLN A 124 8.45 6.78 6.42
CA GLN A 124 9.87 6.59 6.20
C GLN A 124 10.11 5.49 5.15
N TYR A 125 10.67 5.88 4.01
CA TYR A 125 11.01 4.97 2.92
C TYR A 125 12.22 5.46 2.15
N TYR A 126 12.99 4.52 1.61
CA TYR A 126 13.95 4.81 0.56
C TYR A 126 13.27 4.69 -0.79
N LEU A 127 13.66 5.54 -1.73
CA LEU A 127 13.10 5.57 -3.06
C LEU A 127 14.24 5.70 -4.05
N VAL A 128 14.32 4.72 -4.95
CA VAL A 128 15.29 4.65 -6.03
C VAL A 128 14.52 4.87 -7.32
N GLN A 129 14.87 5.92 -8.04
CA GLN A 129 14.24 6.28 -9.30
C GLN A 129 15.28 6.40 -10.39
N GLY A 130 14.88 6.02 -11.61
CA GLY A 130 15.67 6.22 -12.81
C GLY A 130 14.73 6.39 -13.98
N GLY A 131 15.07 7.29 -14.89
CA GLY A 131 14.34 7.47 -16.12
C GLY A 131 15.11 8.30 -17.13
N PHE A 132 14.63 8.28 -18.37
CA PHE A 132 15.14 9.07 -19.49
C PHE A 132 13.99 9.50 -20.39
#